data_AF-A0A1I5YSG4-F1
#
_entry.id   AF-A0A1I5YSG4-F1
#
_cell.length_a   1.000
_cell.length_b   1.000
_cell.length_c   1.000
_cell.angle_alpha   90.00
_cell.angle_beta   90.00
_cell.angle_gamma   90.00
#
_symmetry.space_group_name_H-M   'P 1'
#
loop_
_entity.id
_entity.type
_entity.pdbx_description
1 polymer ?
#
loop_
_entity_poly.entity_id
_entity_poly.type
_entity_poly.pdbx_seq_one_letter_code
_entity_poly.pdbx_strand_id
1 'polypeptide(L)'
;MSNKDFKVVEVQLEADVYEQVQEYCALENLGEEELVSCFMTRFVKEKLNIIDTLRKGYSEMAGINLDICNEFEACEKEVFSQY
;
A
#
# COMPACT_ATOMS: atom_id res chain seq x y z
N MET A 1 -5.25 -31.61 -3.81
CA MET A 1 -4.10 -30.71 -4.06
C MET A 1 -4.66 -29.46 -4.72
N SER A 2 -4.52 -28.29 -4.08
CA SER A 2 -5.01 -27.04 -4.67
C SER A 2 -4.12 -26.71 -5.88
N ASN A 3 -4.72 -26.62 -7.07
CA ASN A 3 -4.04 -26.08 -8.25
C ASN A 3 -3.73 -24.62 -7.96
N LYS A 4 -2.44 -24.27 -7.88
CA LYS A 4 -2.03 -22.87 -7.85
C LYS A 4 -2.07 -22.36 -9.28
N ASP A 5 -2.96 -21.41 -9.54
CA ASP A 5 -2.96 -20.69 -10.80
C ASP A 5 -1.81 -19.69 -10.81
N PHE A 6 -0.81 -19.92 -11.67
CA PHE A 6 0.28 -18.98 -11.89
C PHE A 6 -0.12 -17.99 -12.98
N LYS A 7 0.28 -16.73 -12.81
CA LYS A 7 0.13 -15.65 -13.78
C LYS A 7 1.50 -15.07 -14.07
N VAL A 8 1.77 -14.77 -15.34
CA VAL A 8 3.02 -14.14 -15.79
C VAL A 8 2.76 -12.66 -16.00
N VAL A 9 3.69 -11.83 -15.54
CA VAL A 9 3.69 -10.38 -15.74
C VAL A 9 5.03 -10.01 -16.36
N GLU A 10 4.98 -9.29 -17.47
CA GLU A 10 6.15 -8.65 -18.07
C GLU A 10 6.23 -7.21 -17.57
N VAL A 11 7.43 -6.77 -17.16
CA VAL A 11 7.66 -5.43 -16.61
C VAL A 11 8.81 -4.77 -17.35
N GLN A 12 8.70 -3.46 -17.55
CA GLN A 12 9.79 -2.63 -18.06
C GLN A 12 10.48 -1.96 -16.87
N LEU A 13 11.81 -2.07 -16.83
CA LEU A 13 12.67 -1.45 -15.82
C LEU A 13 13.65 -0.51 -16.50
N GLU A 14 14.07 0.51 -15.77
CA GLU A 14 15.23 1.32 -16.17
C GLU A 14 16.47 0.42 -16.22
N ALA A 15 17.37 0.67 -17.17
CA ALA A 15 18.50 -0.23 -17.45
C ALA A 15 19.43 -0.37 -16.24
N ASP A 16 19.70 0.73 -15.53
CA ASP A 16 20.49 0.78 -14.31
C ASP A 16 19.85 0.01 -13.16
N VAL A 17 18.52 0.02 -13.06
CA VAL A 17 17.78 -0.78 -12.08
C VAL A 17 17.87 -2.27 -12.42
N TYR A 18 17.74 -2.62 -13.70
CA TYR A 18 17.88 -4.00 -14.13
C TYR A 18 19.29 -4.54 -13.89
N GLU A 19 20.34 -3.75 -14.18
CA GLU A 19 21.73 -4.10 -13.86
C GLU A 19 21.93 -4.37 -12.36
N GLN A 20 21.39 -3.51 -11.49
CA GLN A 20 21.44 -3.72 -10.04
C GLN A 20 20.73 -5.00 -9.60
N VAL A 21 19.60 -5.34 -10.23
CA VAL A 21 18.88 -6.59 -9.99
C VAL A 21 19.75 -7.80 -10.37
N GLN A 22 20.41 -7.75 -11.53
CA GLN A 22 21.28 -8.82 -11.99
C GLN A 22 22.50 -9.01 -11.08
N GLU A 23 23.14 -7.91 -10.67
CA GLU A 23 24.27 -7.95 -9.72
C GLU A 23 23.85 -8.57 -8.39
N TYR A 24 22.71 -8.16 -7.84
CA TYR A 24 22.19 -8.72 -6.59
C TYR A 24 21.87 -10.22 -6.72
N CYS A 25 21.20 -10.62 -7.81
CA CYS A 25 20.92 -12.02 -8.10
C CYS A 25 22.19 -12.86 -8.19
N ALA A 26 23.25 -12.34 -8.81
CA ALA A 26 24.54 -13.01 -8.92
C ALA A 26 25.24 -13.15 -7.55
N LEU A 27 25.19 -12.11 -6.71
CA LEU A 27 25.79 -12.11 -5.37
C LEU A 27 25.10 -13.11 -4.43
N GLU A 28 23.78 -13.15 -4.46
CA GLU A 28 22.96 -13.97 -3.54
C GLU A 28 22.60 -15.35 -4.11
N ASN A 29 23.04 -15.66 -5.34
CA ASN A 29 22.72 -16.90 -6.06
C ASN A 29 21.19 -17.15 -6.14
N LEU A 30 20.45 -16.11 -6.54
CA LEU A 30 18.98 -16.11 -6.69
C LEU A 30 18.58 -15.94 -8.15
N GLY A 31 17.46 -16.53 -8.55
CA GLY A 31 16.85 -16.24 -9.85
C GLY A 31 16.13 -14.89 -9.86
N GLU A 32 16.12 -14.19 -11.00
CA GLU A 32 15.40 -12.92 -11.17
C GLU A 32 13.90 -13.07 -10.82
N GLU A 33 13.28 -14.16 -11.26
CA GLU A 33 11.87 -14.46 -10.94
C GLU A 33 11.64 -14.68 -9.44
N GLU A 34 12.57 -15.37 -8.76
CA GLU A 34 12.49 -15.61 -7.32
C GLU A 34 12.59 -14.30 -6.55
N LEU A 35 13.55 -13.45 -6.94
CA LEU A 35 13.73 -12.12 -6.36
C LEU A 35 12.45 -11.28 -6.53
N VAL A 36 12.00 -11.10 -7.77
CA VAL A 36 10.82 -10.27 -8.08
C VAL A 36 9.56 -10.82 -7.41
N SER A 37 9.36 -12.14 -7.39
CA SER A 37 8.23 -12.77 -6.71
C SER A 37 8.24 -12.51 -5.20
N CYS A 38 9.41 -12.62 -4.56
CA CYS A 38 9.58 -12.31 -3.14
C CYS A 38 9.32 -10.83 -2.84
N PHE A 39 9.88 -9.92 -3.63
CA PHE A 39 9.69 -8.47 -3.48
C PHE A 39 8.22 -8.09 -3.66
N MET A 40 7.57 -8.55 -4.72
CA MET A 40 6.17 -8.27 -4.99
C MET A 40 5.26 -8.81 -3.87
N THR A 41 5.50 -10.05 -3.42
CA THR A 41 4.73 -10.66 -2.33
C THR A 41 4.86 -9.85 -1.04
N ARG A 42 6.09 -9.45 -0.69
CA ARG A 42 6.35 -8.65 0.51
C ARG A 42 5.72 -7.28 0.41
N PHE A 43 5.95 -6.56 -0.68
CA PHE A 43 5.45 -5.21 -0.90
C PHE A 43 3.92 -5.17 -0.84
N VAL A 44 3.25 -6.05 -1.58
CA VAL A 44 1.78 -6.10 -1.60
C VAL A 44 1.24 -6.42 -0.22
N LYS A 45 1.82 -7.40 0.49
CA LYS A 45 1.38 -7.76 1.84
C LYS A 45 1.52 -6.61 2.83
N GLU A 46 2.66 -5.91 2.81
CA GLU A 46 2.90 -4.76 3.68
C GLU A 46 1.93 -3.60 3.37
N LYS A 47 1.74 -3.27 2.09
CA LYS A 47 0.83 -2.19 1.70
C LYS A 47 -0.63 -2.49 2.01
N LEU A 48 -1.07 -3.72 1.75
CA LEU A 48 -2.43 -4.16 2.12
C LEU A 48 -2.66 -4.09 3.62
N ASN A 49 -1.65 -4.44 4.44
CA ASN A 49 -1.76 -4.34 5.89
C ASN A 49 -1.90 -2.88 6.35
N ILE A 50 -1.12 -1.96 5.77
CA ILE A 50 -1.23 -0.52 6.07
C ILE A 50 -2.64 -0.01 5.72
N ILE A 51 -3.14 -0.35 4.53
CA ILE A 51 -4.48 0.04 4.09
C ILE A 51 -5.56 -0.53 5.02
N ASP A 52 -5.45 -1.80 5.39
CA ASP A 52 -6.41 -2.43 6.29
C ASP A 52 -6.39 -1.79 7.69
N THR A 53 -5.21 -1.45 8.19
CA THR A 53 -5.02 -0.77 9.47
C THR A 53 -5.67 0.62 9.45
N LEU A 54 -5.43 1.42 8.40
CA LEU A 54 -6.06 2.72 8.25
C LEU A 54 -7.57 2.61 8.17
N ARG A 55 -8.08 1.68 7.35
CA ARG A 55 -9.52 1.43 7.20
C ARG A 55 -10.18 1.08 8.53
N LYS A 56 -9.55 0.18 9.31
CA LYS A 56 -10.04 -0.20 10.64
C LYS A 56 -10.03 0.98 11.59
N GLY A 57 -8.91 1.71 11.67
CA GLY A 57 -8.80 2.89 12.54
C GLY A 57 -9.86 3.95 12.23
N TYR A 58 -10.11 4.26 10.96
CA TYR A 58 -11.18 5.19 10.58
C TYR A 58 -12.58 4.68 10.93
N SER A 59 -12.83 3.38 10.77
CA SER A 59 -14.12 2.79 11.13
C SER A 59 -14.35 2.79 12.65
N GLU A 60 -13.32 2.50 13.44
CA GLU A 60 -13.37 2.50 14.91
C GLU A 60 -13.55 3.92 15.47
N MET A 61 -12.88 4.90 14.86
CA MET A 61 -12.94 6.30 15.26
C MET A 61 -14.14 7.05 14.66
N ALA A 62 -14.94 6.42 13.80
CA ALA A 62 -16.01 7.09 13.05
C ALA A 62 -17.00 7.83 13.96
N GLY A 63 -17.38 7.23 15.09
CA GLY A 63 -18.29 7.85 16.06
C GLY A 63 -17.68 9.10 16.70
N ILE A 64 -16.47 8.99 17.25
CA ILE A 64 -15.77 10.13 17.88
C ILE A 64 -15.52 11.25 16.86
N ASN A 65 -15.09 10.90 15.65
CA ASN A 65 -14.85 11.87 14.59
C ASN A 65 -16.15 12.59 14.20
N LEU A 66 -17.28 11.88 14.17
CA LEU A 66 -18.59 12.47 13.89
C LEU A 66 -19.05 13.40 15.03
N ASP A 67 -18.86 13.00 16.28
CA ASP A 67 -19.19 13.83 17.45
C ASP A 67 -18.40 15.14 17.45
N ILE A 68 -17.10 15.08 17.14
CA ILE A 68 -16.26 16.27 16.99
C ILE A 68 -16.78 17.17 15.86
N CYS A 69 -17.08 16.61 14.68
CA CYS A 69 -17.63 17.39 13.57
C CYS A 69 -18.94 18.09 13.97
N ASN A 70 -19.82 17.40 14.69
CA ASN A 70 -21.10 17.97 15.13
C ASN A 70 -20.91 19.09 16.15
N GLU A 71 -19.98 18.95 17.10
CA GLU A 71 -19.70 19.97 18.12
C GLU A 71 -19.22 21.29 17.50
N PHE A 72 -18.42 21.22 16.44
CA PHE A 72 -17.82 22.42 15.81
C PHE A 72 -18.59 22.94 14.58
N GLU A 73 -19.66 22.27 14.15
CA GLU A 73 -20.44 22.64 12.95
C GLU A 73 -20.99 24.08 13.03
N ALA A 74 -21.42 24.51 14.22
CA ALA A 74 -21.95 25.85 14.44
C ALA A 74 -20.88 26.94 14.23
N CYS A 75 -19.66 26.72 14.75
CA CYS A 75 -18.53 27.63 14.59
C CYS A 75 -18.13 27.78 13.11
N GLU A 76 -18.16 26.70 12.33
CA GLU A 76 -17.88 26.75 10.89
C GLU A 76 -18.93 27.60 10.17
N LYS A 77 -20.22 27.39 10.45
CA LYS A 77 -21.33 28.16 9.86
C LYS A 77 -21.23 29.65 10.16
N GLU A 78 -20.81 30.03 11.36
CA GLU A 78 -20.61 31.44 11.74
C GLU A 78 -19.53 32.12 10.89
N VAL A 79 -18.40 31.45 10.65
CA VAL A 79 -17.33 31.97 9.79
C VAL A 79 -17.79 32.07 8.33
N PHE A 80 -18.48 31.06 7.82
CA PHE A 80 -19.00 31.08 6.44
C PHE A 80 -20.04 32.19 6.22
N SER A 81 -20.82 32.55 7.25
CA SER A 81 -21.82 33.62 7.15
C SER A 81 -21.24 35.04 7.08
N GLN A 82 -19.92 35.20 7.28
CA GLN A 82 -19.22 36.48 7.24
C GLN A 82 -18.61 36.81 5.86
N TYR A 83 -18.75 35.91 4.88
CA TYR A 83 -18.37 36.11 3.48
C TYR A 83 -19.61 36.21 2.58
#